data_AF-F2R240-F1
#
_entry.id   AF-F2R240-F1
#
_cell.length_a   1.000
_cell.length_b   1.000
_cell.length_c   1.000
_cell.angle_alpha   90.00
_cell.angle_beta   90.00
_cell.angle_gamma   90.00
#
_symmetry.space_group_name_H-M   'P 1'
#
loop_
_entity.id
_entity.type
_entity.pdbx_description
1 polymer ?
#
loop_
_entity_poly.entity_id
_entity_poly.type
_entity_poly.pdbx_seq_one_letter_code
_entity_poly.pdbx_strand_id
1 'polypeptide(L)'
;MRVMIWYSVKPELVDQSVELLDAVYKDLEESRPDGLTYETFQLDGTASFVALIETEGDPVAAPHHRLASFQRYRAALNAICTQPPQVAYVNEVGVYRSVPA
;
A
#
# COMPACT_ATOMS: atom_id res chain seq x y z
N MET A 1 -9.16 -10.77 4.53
CA MET A 1 -7.95 -11.40 3.94
C MET A 1 -6.80 -10.42 4.01
N ARG A 2 -5.55 -10.90 4.02
CA ARG A 2 -4.37 -10.03 4.01
C ARG A 2 -3.53 -10.25 2.75
N VAL A 3 -3.08 -9.14 2.18
CA VAL A 3 -2.18 -9.10 1.04
C VAL A 3 -0.98 -8.24 1.40
N MET A 4 0.20 -8.75 1.07
CA MET A 4 1.44 -8.00 1.09
C MET A 4 1.85 -7.69 -0.34
N ILE A 5 2.21 -6.44 -0.58
CA ILE A 5 2.77 -5.98 -1.85
C ILE A 5 4.17 -5.47 -1.59
N TRP A 6 5.14 -5.92 -2.39
CA TRP A 6 6.51 -5.43 -2.34
C TRP A 6 6.91 -4.91 -3.72
N TYR A 7 7.51 -3.73 -3.77
CA TYR A 7 7.99 -3.12 -5.01
C TYR A 7 9.17 -2.18 -4.77
N SER A 8 9.94 -1.94 -5.83
CA SER A 8 11.04 -0.98 -5.83
C SER A 8 10.82 0.04 -6.93
N VAL A 9 11.02 1.31 -6.59
CA VAL A 9 10.99 2.42 -7.55
C VAL A 9 12.39 2.79 -7.99
N LYS A 10 12.49 3.52 -9.10
CA LYS A 10 13.76 4.15 -9.51
C LYS A 10 14.19 5.12 -8.40
N PRO A 11 15.47 5.14 -7.97
CA PRO A 11 15.91 5.97 -6.85
C PRO A 11 15.56 7.45 -6.99
N GLU A 12 15.63 7.98 -8.20
CA GLU A 12 15.31 9.37 -8.52
C GLU A 12 13.80 9.70 -8.48
N LEU A 13 12.93 8.68 -8.34
CA LEU A 13 11.47 8.82 -8.30
C LEU A 13 10.87 8.41 -6.94
N VAL A 14 11.69 8.29 -5.89
CA VAL A 14 11.21 8.00 -4.54
C VAL A 14 10.25 9.08 -4.05
N ASP A 15 10.62 10.35 -4.18
CA ASP A 15 9.78 11.47 -3.76
C ASP A 15 8.45 11.50 -4.52
N GLN A 16 8.47 11.17 -5.82
CA GLN A 16 7.25 11.05 -6.62
C GLN A 16 6.36 9.91 -6.11
N SER A 17 6.94 8.77 -5.71
CA SER A 17 6.19 7.66 -5.12
C SER A 17 5.52 8.06 -3.81
N VAL A 18 6.23 8.82 -2.96
CA VAL A 18 5.70 9.34 -1.70
C VAL A 18 4.55 10.32 -1.96
N GLU A 19 4.71 11.28 -2.88
CA GLU A 19 3.64 12.24 -3.22
C GLU A 19 2.36 11.54 -3.73
N LEU A 20 2.51 10.50 -4.55
CA LEU A 20 1.38 9.71 -5.02
C LEU A 20 0.68 8.97 -3.88
N LEU A 21 1.45 8.41 -2.95
CA LEU A 21 0.90 7.74 -1.76
C LEU A 21 0.23 8.72 -0.80
N ASP A 22 0.81 9.91 -0.59
CA ASP A 22 0.22 10.96 0.24
C ASP A 22 -1.19 11.34 -0.26
N ALA A 23 -1.37 11.46 -1.57
CA ALA A 23 -2.67 11.70 -2.17
C ALA A 23 -3.66 10.54 -1.91
N VAL A 24 -3.19 9.28 -1.93
CA VAL A 24 -4.02 8.11 -1.61
C VAL A 24 -4.43 8.14 -0.15
N TYR A 25 -3.49 8.39 0.77
CA TYR A 25 -3.75 8.42 2.19
C TYR A 25 -4.68 9.58 2.58
N LYS A 26 -4.53 10.74 1.96
CA LYS A 26 -5.47 11.84 2.13
C LYS A 26 -6.90 11.46 1.74
N ASP A 27 -7.10 10.86 0.56
CA ASP A 27 -8.43 10.40 0.13
C ASP A 27 -9.00 9.32 1.09
N LEU A 28 -8.14 8.43 1.62
CA LEU A 28 -8.54 7.42 2.61
C LEU A 28 -8.99 8.05 3.93
N GLU A 29 -8.26 9.06 4.43
CA GLU A 29 -8.61 9.78 5.65
C GLU A 29 -9.91 10.57 5.53
N GLU A 30 -10.17 11.14 4.34
CA GLU A 30 -11.39 11.87 4.03
C GLU A 30 -12.59 10.93 3.86
N SER A 31 -12.42 9.82 3.14
CA SER A 31 -13.52 8.89 2.81
C SER A 31 -13.81 7.84 3.89
N ARG A 32 -12.82 7.54 4.74
CA ARG A 32 -12.89 6.57 5.84
C ARG A 32 -13.62 5.28 5.47
N PRO A 33 -13.13 4.53 4.47
CA PRO A 33 -13.79 3.30 4.07
C PRO A 33 -13.76 2.27 5.19
N ASP A 34 -14.93 1.73 5.54
CA ASP A 34 -15.04 0.68 6.54
C ASP A 34 -14.36 -0.63 6.08
N GLY A 35 -13.84 -1.38 7.05
CA GLY A 35 -13.30 -2.73 6.82
C GLY A 35 -11.99 -2.76 6.02
N LEU A 36 -11.22 -1.66 6.00
CA LEU A 36 -9.92 -1.56 5.34
C LEU A 36 -8.83 -1.09 6.32
N THR A 37 -7.77 -1.87 6.44
CA THR A 37 -6.47 -1.43 6.98
C THR A 37 -5.48 -1.40 5.82
N TYR A 38 -4.84 -0.26 5.58
CA TYR A 38 -3.86 -0.11 4.51
C TYR A 38 -2.62 0.61 5.04
N GLU A 39 -1.55 -0.15 5.26
CA GLU A 39 -0.27 0.36 5.72
C GLU A 39 0.76 0.29 4.59
N THR A 40 1.56 1.34 4.41
CA THR A 40 2.66 1.37 3.45
C THR A 40 3.91 1.83 4.17
N PHE A 41 5.01 1.11 3.94
CA PHE A 41 6.30 1.35 4.55
C PHE A 41 7.32 1.54 3.43
N GLN A 42 8.14 2.58 3.53
CA GLN A 42 9.40 2.63 2.81
C GLN A 42 10.45 1.89 3.63
N LEU A 43 11.22 1.00 2.99
CA LEU A 43 12.34 0.33 3.66
C LEU A 43 13.53 1.29 3.77
N ASP A 44 14.01 1.49 4.99
CA ASP A 44 15.05 2.46 5.31
C ASP A 44 16.32 2.28 4.46
N GLY A 45 16.87 3.40 3.98
CA GLY A 45 18.04 3.41 3.10
C GLY A 45 17.81 2.83 1.69
N THR A 46 16.56 2.56 1.30
CA THR A 46 16.24 1.98 -0.01
C THR A 46 15.13 2.76 -0.76
N ALA A 47 15.02 2.48 -2.06
CA ALA A 47 13.89 2.87 -2.90
C ALA A 47 12.79 1.79 -2.94
N SER A 48 12.71 0.94 -1.92
CA SER A 48 11.75 -0.15 -1.84
C SER A 48 10.63 0.16 -0.86
N PHE A 49 9.44 -0.31 -1.19
CA PHE A 49 8.23 -0.13 -0.43
C PHE A 49 7.55 -1.48 -0.17
N VAL A 50 6.89 -1.58 0.98
CA VAL A 50 6.04 -2.70 1.36
C VAL A 50 4.67 -2.15 1.74
N ALA A 51 3.61 -2.68 1.14
CA ALA A 51 2.24 -2.40 1.54
C ALA A 51 1.60 -3.64 2.16
N LEU A 52 0.94 -3.46 3.29
CA LEU A 52 0.10 -4.46 3.94
C LEU A 52 -1.34 -3.99 3.88
N ILE A 53 -2.18 -4.77 3.20
CA ILE A 53 -3.60 -4.49 3.05
C ILE A 53 -4.40 -5.60 3.73
N GLU A 54 -5.21 -5.22 4.70
CA GLU A 54 -6.24 -6.07 5.29
C GLU A 54 -7.61 -5.53 4.90
N THR A 55 -8.45 -6.40 4.35
CA THR A 55 -9.82 -6.03 3.98
C THR A 55 -10.79 -7.16 4.30
N GLU A 56 -12.03 -6.81 4.60
CA GLU A 56 -13.14 -7.76 4.55
C GLU A 56 -13.40 -8.13 3.07
N GLY A 57 -13.54 -9.44 2.78
CA GLY A 57 -13.80 -9.93 1.42
C GLY A 57 -12.56 -10.03 0.50
N ASP A 58 -12.82 -9.91 -0.80
CA ASP A 58 -11.83 -10.05 -1.88
C ASP A 58 -10.92 -8.80 -1.95
N PRO A 59 -9.59 -8.94 -1.82
CA PRO A 59 -8.66 -7.83 -1.95
C PRO A 59 -8.74 -7.05 -3.26
N VAL A 60 -9.14 -7.68 -4.36
CA VAL A 60 -9.31 -7.00 -5.66
C VAL A 60 -10.49 -6.02 -5.65
N ALA A 61 -11.46 -6.26 -4.76
CA ALA A 61 -12.63 -5.42 -4.57
C ALA A 61 -12.50 -4.45 -3.38
N ALA A 62 -11.31 -4.35 -2.77
CA ALA A 62 -11.12 -3.55 -1.58
C ALA A 62 -11.48 -2.06 -1.82
N PRO A 63 -12.05 -1.35 -0.82
CA PRO A 63 -12.66 -0.04 -1.03
C PRO A 63 -11.76 1.01 -1.70
N HIS A 64 -10.47 0.99 -1.39
CA HIS A 64 -9.48 1.93 -1.92
C HIS A 64 -9.31 1.85 -3.44
N HIS A 65 -9.68 0.74 -4.09
CA HIS A 65 -9.64 0.61 -5.56
C HIS A 65 -10.53 1.63 -6.31
N ARG A 66 -11.52 2.20 -5.62
CA ARG A 66 -12.45 3.19 -6.19
C ARG A 66 -11.94 4.63 -6.08
N LEU A 67 -10.86 4.88 -5.34
CA LEU A 67 -10.32 6.22 -5.15
C LEU A 67 -9.57 6.68 -6.40
N ALA A 68 -9.82 7.93 -6.80
CA ALA A 68 -9.17 8.52 -7.96
C ALA A 68 -7.65 8.66 -7.76
N SER A 69 -7.21 9.04 -6.55
CA SER A 69 -5.80 9.03 -6.15
C SER A 69 -5.17 7.65 -6.35
N PHE A 70 -5.83 6.59 -5.89
CA PHE A 70 -5.31 5.23 -5.97
C PHE A 70 -5.19 4.74 -7.42
N GLN A 71 -6.15 5.08 -8.27
CA GLN A 71 -6.07 4.76 -9.70
C GLN A 71 -4.89 5.47 -10.39
N ARG A 72 -4.62 6.74 -10.03
CA ARG A 72 -3.45 7.49 -10.52
C ARG A 72 -2.15 6.86 -10.04
N TYR A 73 -2.05 6.56 -8.75
CA TYR A 73 -0.91 5.86 -8.17
C TYR A 73 -0.64 4.53 -8.89
N ARG A 74 -1.67 3.67 -9.05
CA ARG A 74 -1.55 2.40 -9.78
C ARG A 74 -1.10 2.55 -11.23
N ALA A 75 -1.59 3.57 -11.94
CA ALA A 75 -1.18 3.83 -13.31
C ALA A 75 0.29 4.28 -13.40
N ALA A 76 0.76 5.04 -12.40
CA ALA A 76 2.14 5.53 -12.33
C ALA A 76 3.15 4.41 -12.02
N LEU A 77 2.77 3.35 -11.30
CA LEU A 77 3.66 2.24 -10.90
C LEU A 77 4.45 1.65 -12.08
N ASN A 78 3.85 1.51 -13.26
CA ASN A 78 4.55 0.98 -14.44
C ASN A 78 5.72 1.88 -14.91
N ALA A 79 5.63 3.19 -14.68
CA ALA A 79 6.66 4.15 -15.09
C ALA A 79 7.73 4.36 -14.00
N ILE A 80 7.33 4.30 -12.72
CA ILE A 80 8.22 4.59 -11.60
C ILE A 80 8.94 3.34 -11.06
N CYS A 81 8.36 2.15 -11.19
CA CYS A 81 8.96 0.94 -10.67
C CYS A 81 10.13 0.44 -11.53
N THR A 82 11.13 -0.15 -10.88
CA THR A 82 12.20 -0.89 -11.57
C THR A 82 11.75 -2.29 -11.99
N GLN A 83 10.78 -2.86 -11.28
CA GLN A 83 10.14 -4.14 -11.56
C GLN A 83 8.66 -4.09 -11.16
N PRO A 84 7.78 -4.89 -11.79
CA PRO A 84 6.37 -4.95 -11.41
C PRO A 84 6.19 -5.29 -9.92
N PRO A 85 5.23 -4.66 -9.22
CA PRO A 85 4.92 -5.00 -7.84
C PRO A 85 4.63 -6.48 -7.67
N GLN A 86 5.25 -7.11 -6.67
CA GLN A 86 5.00 -8.49 -6.30
C GLN A 86 3.89 -8.54 -5.28
N VAL A 87 2.91 -9.41 -5.50
CA VAL A 87 1.73 -9.54 -4.64
C VAL A 87 1.75 -10.92 -4.00
N ALA A 88 1.61 -10.98 -2.68
CA ALA A 88 1.54 -12.22 -1.92
C ALA A 88 0.31 -12.21 -1.00
N TYR A 89 -0.50 -13.25 -1.09
CA TYR A 89 -1.50 -13.54 -0.06
C TYR A 89 -0.78 -14.08 1.18
N VAL A 90 -1.04 -13.48 2.34
CA VAL A 90 -0.39 -13.86 3.59
C VAL A 90 -1.40 -14.45 4.56
N ASN A 91 -1.00 -15.53 5.23
CA ASN A 91 -1.76 -16.14 6.31
C ASN A 91 -1.11 -15.78 7.63
N GLU A 92 -1.89 -15.23 8.56
CA GLU A 92 -1.40 -14.94 9.91
C GLU A 92 -1.06 -16.24 10.63
N VAL A 93 0.18 -16.36 11.12
CA VAL A 93 0.60 -17.46 11.99
C VAL A 93 0.42 -17.08 13.47
N GLY A 94 0.55 -15.80 13.79
CA GLY A 94 0.25 -15.24 15.10
C GLY A 94 0.55 -13.75 15.16
N VAL A 95 -0.12 -13.04 16.06
CA VAL A 95 0.11 -11.62 16.34
C VAL A 95 0.25 -11.44 17.85
N TYR A 96 1.37 -10.84 18.27
CA TYR A 96 1.56 -10.37 19.63
C TYR A 96 1.33 -8.86 19.67
N ARG A 97 0.36 -8.41 20.47
CA ARG A 97 0.14 -6.99 20.75
C ARG A 97 0.60 -6.72 22.16
N SER A 98 1.59 -5.85 22.34
CA SER A 98 1.92 -5.35 23.66
C SER A 98 0.75 -4.48 24.16
N VAL A 99 0.43 -4.60 25.44
CA VAL A 99 -0.42 -3.62 26.11
C VAL A 99 0.49 -2.45 26.51
N PRO A 100 0.11 -1.18 26.25
CA PRO A 100 0.91 -0.05 26.69
C PRO A 100 1.13 -0.13 28.22
N ALA A 101 2.36 0.16 28.64
CA ALA A 101 2.77 0.18 30.05
C ALA A 101 2.21 1.40 30.79
#